data_AF-A0A359E096-F1
#
_entry.id   AF-A0A359E096-F1
#
_cell.length_a   1.000
_cell.length_b   1.000
_cell.length_c   1.000
_cell.angle_alpha   90.00
_cell.angle_beta   90.00
_cell.angle_gamma   90.00
#
_symmetry.space_group_name_H-M   'P 1'
#
loop_
_entity.id
_entity.type
_entity.pdbx_description
1 polymer ?
#
loop_
_entity_poly.entity_id
_entity_poly.type
_entity_poly.pdbx_seq_one_letter_code
_entity_poly.pdbx_strand_id
1 'polypeptide(L)'
;MGLDGSNLKKYKKVHTQRSKLLLLPIFLFLTFGIFPLNNLNAQEADDELATMRVVGSANKVSGEIIADRDDNRDINGNLTAGLRIVSDLTGLTFRSNNGISKIQQLPGYNLLYLSTNERVVQIFKEGFPPFQLVLN
;
A
#
# COMPACT_ATOMS: atom_id res chain seq x y z
N MET A 1 56.53 18.91 -28.29
CA MET A 1 55.42 19.03 -27.33
C MET A 1 54.12 18.87 -28.10
N GLY A 2 53.34 17.87 -27.70
CA GLY A 2 52.26 17.28 -28.47
C GLY A 2 51.10 18.23 -28.73
N LEU A 3 50.65 18.19 -29.98
CA LEU A 3 49.46 18.85 -30.51
C LEU A 3 48.21 18.04 -30.17
N ASP A 4 47.09 18.74 -30.34
CA ASP A 4 45.79 18.23 -30.78
C ASP A 4 44.73 18.14 -29.66
N GLY A 5 43.73 19.01 -29.55
CA GLY A 5 43.11 19.89 -30.55
C GLY A 5 41.80 19.30 -31.05
N SER A 6 40.69 19.97 -30.71
CA SER A 6 39.40 19.93 -31.43
C SER A 6 38.80 18.54 -31.73
N ASN A 7 37.86 18.02 -30.93
CA ASN A 7 36.43 18.36 -31.04
C ASN A 7 36.00 18.83 -32.46
N LEU A 8 35.20 18.04 -33.18
CA LEU A 8 33.97 18.48 -33.89
C LEU A 8 33.32 17.35 -34.73
N LYS A 9 32.07 17.06 -34.33
CA LYS A 9 30.87 16.81 -35.17
C LYS A 9 30.68 15.52 -35.99
N LYS A 10 29.60 14.83 -35.59
CA LYS A 10 28.63 14.02 -36.36
C LYS A 10 28.43 14.48 -37.82
N TYR A 11 28.20 13.53 -38.75
CA TYR A 11 26.92 13.24 -39.44
C TYR A 11 27.12 12.40 -40.74
N LYS A 12 26.50 11.21 -40.77
CA LYS A 12 25.62 10.63 -41.83
C LYS A 12 26.08 10.64 -43.31
N LYS A 13 26.18 9.47 -43.97
CA LYS A 13 25.27 9.01 -45.06
C LYS A 13 25.60 7.61 -45.61
N VAL A 14 24.52 6.94 -46.01
CA VAL A 14 24.32 5.59 -46.57
C VAL A 14 24.83 5.47 -48.01
N HIS A 15 25.42 4.33 -48.40
CA HIS A 15 25.23 3.75 -49.75
C HIS A 15 25.42 2.23 -49.80
N THR A 16 24.29 1.57 -50.04
CA THR A 16 24.00 0.33 -50.78
C THR A 16 25.17 -0.35 -51.53
N GLN A 17 25.38 -1.64 -51.23
CA GLN A 17 25.93 -2.60 -52.20
C GLN A 17 24.97 -3.80 -52.33
N ARG A 18 24.42 -3.99 -53.53
CA ARG A 18 23.76 -5.23 -53.98
C ARG A 18 24.72 -5.97 -54.89
N SER A 19 24.85 -7.30 -54.77
CA SER A 19 24.48 -8.23 -55.85
C SER A 19 24.87 -9.70 -55.58
N LYS A 20 23.91 -10.60 -55.89
CA LYS A 20 24.02 -11.95 -56.48
C LYS A 20 24.31 -13.18 -55.59
N LEU A 21 23.20 -13.76 -55.11
CA LEU A 21 22.72 -15.13 -55.36
C LEU A 21 23.71 -16.17 -55.93
N LEU A 22 23.98 -17.26 -55.18
CA LEU A 22 24.36 -18.59 -55.68
C LEU A 22 24.00 -19.69 -54.64
N LEU A 23 23.65 -20.89 -55.12
CA LEU A 23 22.84 -21.96 -54.49
C LEU A 23 23.49 -22.80 -53.36
N LEU A 24 22.61 -23.36 -52.52
CA LEU A 24 22.73 -24.34 -51.41
C LEU A 24 23.43 -25.69 -51.76
N PRO A 25 23.92 -26.44 -50.75
CA PRO A 25 23.16 -27.62 -50.30
C PRO A 25 23.15 -27.89 -48.77
N ILE A 26 21.94 -28.14 -48.25
CA ILE A 26 21.45 -29.34 -47.52
C ILE A 26 22.38 -30.02 -46.47
N PHE A 27 21.76 -30.27 -45.29
CA PHE A 27 22.14 -31.16 -44.17
C PHE A 27 23.10 -30.61 -43.09
N LEU A 28 22.53 -30.15 -41.96
CA LEU A 28 23.06 -30.51 -40.64
C LEU A 28 21.96 -30.52 -39.57
N PHE A 29 21.51 -31.75 -39.27
CA PHE A 29 21.08 -32.26 -37.96
C PHE A 29 20.18 -31.38 -37.08
N LEU A 30 18.88 -31.71 -37.12
CA LEU A 30 18.25 -32.46 -36.04
C LEU A 30 18.84 -32.23 -34.63
N THR A 31 18.50 -31.11 -34.00
CA THR A 31 18.16 -31.11 -32.58
C THR A 31 16.77 -30.50 -32.44
N PHE A 32 15.78 -31.34 -32.76
CA PHE A 32 14.43 -31.25 -32.22
C PHE A 32 14.51 -31.41 -30.69
N GLY A 33 15.03 -30.38 -30.00
CA GLY A 33 14.77 -30.16 -28.60
C GLY A 33 13.47 -29.39 -28.52
N ILE A 34 12.34 -30.07 -28.73
CA ILE A 34 11.06 -29.60 -28.21
C ILE A 34 11.27 -29.64 -26.69
N PHE A 35 11.70 -28.54 -26.08
CA PHE A 35 11.48 -28.38 -24.65
C PHE A 35 9.96 -28.32 -24.52
N PRO A 36 9.29 -29.32 -23.91
CA PRO A 36 7.94 -29.06 -23.49
C PRO A 36 8.07 -27.92 -22.48
N LEU A 37 7.53 -26.77 -22.87
CA LEU A 37 7.24 -25.68 -21.96
C LEU A 37 6.19 -26.24 -21.00
N ASN A 38 6.64 -27.01 -20.02
CA ASN A 38 5.79 -27.59 -19.01
C ASN A 38 5.13 -26.41 -18.33
N ASN A 39 3.80 -26.40 -18.43
CA ASN A 39 2.91 -25.45 -17.79
C ASN A 39 3.46 -25.11 -16.39
N LEU A 40 4.02 -23.90 -16.25
CA LEU A 40 4.08 -23.26 -14.96
C LEU A 40 2.64 -22.92 -14.61
N ASN A 41 1.92 -23.91 -14.09
CA ASN A 41 0.87 -23.63 -13.12
C ASN A 41 1.62 -23.08 -11.90
N ALA A 42 1.99 -21.79 -11.98
CA ALA A 42 2.10 -20.96 -10.81
C ALA A 42 0.69 -20.95 -10.22
N GLN A 43 0.42 -21.91 -9.35
CA GLN A 43 -0.72 -21.87 -8.47
C GLN A 43 -0.41 -20.67 -7.56
N GLU A 44 -0.94 -19.51 -7.94
CA GLU A 44 -1.05 -18.37 -7.05
C GLU A 44 -1.79 -18.92 -5.83
N ALA A 45 -1.04 -19.21 -4.77
CA ALA A 45 -1.61 -19.45 -3.47
C ALA A 45 -2.27 -18.14 -3.11
N ASP A 46 -3.59 -18.10 -3.27
CA ASP A 46 -4.44 -17.04 -2.74
C ASP A 46 -4.34 -17.17 -1.22
N ASP A 47 -3.26 -16.60 -0.66
CA ASP A 47 -3.10 -16.41 0.77
C ASP A 47 -4.25 -15.47 1.17
N GLU A 48 -5.35 -16.07 1.63
CA GLU A 48 -6.52 -15.35 2.11
C GLU A 48 -6.06 -14.44 3.25
N LEU A 49 -5.78 -13.18 2.92
CA LEU A 49 -5.22 -12.23 3.86
C LEU A 49 -6.16 -12.13 5.06
N ALA A 50 -5.60 -12.25 6.26
CA ALA A 50 -6.37 -12.07 7.48
C ALA A 50 -7.10 -10.72 7.43
N THR A 51 -8.41 -10.73 7.69
CA THR A 51 -9.23 -9.52 7.65
C THR A 51 -9.63 -9.08 9.05
N MET A 52 -9.63 -7.77 9.29
CA MET A 52 -10.18 -7.19 10.50
C MET A 52 -11.71 -7.12 10.37
N ARG A 53 -12.42 -7.42 11.46
CA ARG A 53 -13.87 -7.26 11.57
C ARG A 53 -14.25 -6.77 12.94
N VAL A 54 -15.39 -6.08 13.03
CA VAL A 54 -16.02 -5.79 14.33
C VAL A 54 -16.65 -7.07 14.86
N VAL A 55 -16.33 -7.42 16.10
CA VAL A 55 -16.95 -8.55 16.80
C VAL A 55 -17.90 -7.98 17.85
N GLY A 56 -19.18 -8.34 17.75
CA GLY A 56 -20.23 -7.82 18.62
C GLY A 56 -20.77 -6.46 18.18
N SER A 57 -21.30 -5.68 19.14
CA SER A 57 -21.93 -4.38 18.90
C SER A 57 -21.21 -3.27 19.65
N ALA A 58 -21.12 -2.10 19.02
CA ALA A 58 -20.68 -0.88 19.69
C ALA A 58 -21.70 -0.48 20.77
N ASN A 59 -21.21 -0.07 21.93
CA ASN A 59 -22.04 0.39 23.04
C ASN A 59 -21.57 1.76 23.51
N LYS A 60 -22.53 2.63 23.82
CA LYS A 60 -22.24 3.89 24.50
C LYS A 60 -21.82 3.56 25.93
N VAL A 61 -20.63 4.03 26.30
CA VAL A 61 -20.12 3.86 27.66
C VAL A 61 -20.86 4.85 28.56
N SER A 62 -21.31 4.39 29.73
CA SER A 62 -21.83 5.25 30.78
C SER A 62 -20.71 6.08 31.42
N GLY A 63 -20.96 7.38 31.60
CA GLY A 63 -20.00 8.31 32.22
C GLY A 63 -19.17 9.10 31.22
N GLU A 64 -18.33 9.98 31.76
CA GLU A 64 -17.41 10.81 30.97
C GLU A 64 -16.09 10.06 30.75
N ILE A 65 -15.74 9.82 29.49
CA ILE A 65 -14.52 9.11 29.09
C ILE A 65 -13.42 10.07 28.60
N ILE A 66 -13.78 11.33 28.35
CA ILE A 66 -12.84 12.39 27.98
C ILE A 66 -12.49 13.11 29.29
N ALA A 67 -11.29 12.85 29.80
CA ALA A 67 -10.76 13.61 30.93
C ALA A 67 -10.48 15.06 30.51
N ASP A 68 -10.32 15.97 31.48
CA ASP A 68 -9.79 17.33 31.29
C ASP A 68 -10.41 18.08 30.09
N ARG A 69 -11.70 18.43 30.19
CA ARG A 69 -12.51 19.00 29.10
C ARG A 69 -11.92 20.27 28.47
N ASP A 70 -11.15 21.03 29.26
CA ASP A 70 -10.53 22.27 28.79
C ASP A 70 -9.37 22.02 27.82
N ASP A 71 -8.68 20.88 27.97
CA ASP A 71 -7.49 20.53 27.17
C ASP A 71 -7.83 19.64 25.96
N ASN A 72 -9.02 19.04 25.91
CA ASN A 72 -9.38 18.03 24.91
C ASN A 72 -10.41 18.55 23.90
N ARG A 73 -10.00 19.60 23.17
CA ARG A 73 -10.80 20.25 22.11
C ARG A 73 -10.29 19.91 20.72
N ASP A 74 -11.20 19.90 19.75
CA ASP A 74 -10.87 19.72 18.34
C ASP A 74 -10.31 21.02 17.72
N ILE A 75 -9.92 20.94 16.45
CA ILE A 75 -9.35 22.09 15.71
C ILE A 75 -10.31 23.29 15.61
N ASN A 76 -11.60 23.08 15.84
CA ASN A 76 -12.64 24.10 15.82
C ASN A 76 -12.95 24.63 17.23
N GLY A 77 -12.25 24.16 18.26
CA GLY A 77 -12.46 24.54 19.65
C GLY A 77 -13.63 23.82 20.33
N ASN A 78 -14.23 22.81 19.70
CA ASN A 78 -15.31 22.03 20.32
C ASN A 78 -14.76 20.92 21.20
N LEU A 79 -15.51 20.53 22.24
CA LEU A 79 -15.15 19.35 23.03
C LEU A 79 -15.14 18.10 22.15
N THR A 80 -14.08 17.30 22.26
CA THR A 80 -13.94 16.07 21.48
C THR A 80 -14.88 14.96 21.96
N ALA A 81 -15.25 14.06 21.05
CA ALA A 81 -15.88 12.80 21.36
C ALA A 81 -14.82 11.71 21.60
N GLY A 82 -15.13 10.74 22.47
CA GLY A 82 -14.28 9.60 22.74
C GLY A 82 -14.74 8.34 22.00
N LEU A 83 -13.83 7.71 21.26
CA LEU A 83 -14.04 6.40 20.66
C LEU A 83 -13.07 5.39 21.29
N ARG A 84 -13.63 4.38 21.98
CA ARG A 84 -12.86 3.30 22.58
C ARG A 84 -12.85 2.09 21.65
N ILE A 85 -11.66 1.67 21.24
CA ILE A 85 -11.44 0.51 20.37
C ILE A 85 -10.77 -0.58 21.21
N VAL A 86 -11.53 -1.63 21.52
CA VAL A 86 -11.04 -2.85 22.17
C VAL A 86 -10.72 -3.87 21.08
N SER A 87 -9.51 -4.41 21.09
CA SER A 87 -9.07 -5.38 20.09
C SER A 87 -8.07 -6.35 20.71
N ASP A 88 -8.07 -7.57 20.19
CA ASP A 88 -7.04 -8.60 20.37
C ASP A 88 -5.75 -8.31 19.58
N LEU A 89 -5.81 -7.37 18.63
CA LEU A 89 -4.66 -6.92 17.85
C LEU A 89 -3.92 -5.77 18.54
N THR A 90 -2.58 -5.85 18.54
CA THR A 90 -1.69 -4.81 19.05
C THR A 90 -1.08 -4.00 17.91
N GLY A 91 -0.58 -2.79 18.20
CA GLY A 91 0.08 -1.94 17.20
C GLY A 91 -0.88 -1.42 16.12
N LEU A 92 -2.14 -1.16 16.49
CA LEU A 92 -3.10 -0.51 15.62
C LEU A 92 -2.73 0.96 15.43
N THR A 93 -2.90 1.45 14.21
CA THR A 93 -2.78 2.87 13.88
C THR A 93 -4.07 3.38 13.26
N PHE A 94 -4.30 4.69 13.35
CA PHE A 94 -5.61 5.28 13.10
C PHE A 94 -5.51 6.52 12.24
N ARG A 95 -6.49 6.71 11.35
CA ARG A 95 -6.72 7.97 10.63
C ARG A 95 -8.21 8.32 10.70
N SER A 96 -8.49 9.61 10.64
CA SER A 96 -9.85 10.14 10.58
C SER A 96 -9.91 11.28 9.57
N ASN A 97 -11.12 11.65 9.14
CA ASN A 97 -11.31 12.71 8.15
C ASN A 97 -11.15 14.10 8.75
N ASN A 98 -11.63 14.30 9.98
CA ASN A 98 -11.61 15.57 10.70
C ASN A 98 -10.39 15.70 11.62
N GLY A 99 -9.44 14.77 11.54
CA GLY A 99 -8.26 14.70 12.41
C GLY A 99 -8.54 14.02 13.75
N ILE A 100 -7.48 13.49 14.34
CA ILE A 100 -7.49 12.88 15.68
C ILE A 100 -6.67 13.81 16.56
N SER A 101 -7.33 14.44 17.54
CA SER A 101 -6.67 15.41 18.43
C SER A 101 -5.69 14.73 19.39
N LYS A 102 -6.02 13.52 19.83
CA LYS A 102 -5.24 12.72 20.78
C LYS A 102 -5.54 11.24 20.61
N ILE A 103 -4.51 10.42 20.77
CA ILE A 103 -4.61 8.96 20.85
C ILE A 103 -4.00 8.53 22.17
N GLN A 104 -4.76 7.81 22.99
CA GLN A 104 -4.27 7.19 24.20
C GLN A 104 -4.27 5.68 24.04
N GLN A 105 -3.08 5.09 23.99
CA GLN A 105 -2.90 3.65 23.94
C GLN A 105 -2.85 3.13 25.38
N LEU A 106 -3.84 2.30 25.76
CA LEU A 106 -3.96 1.74 27.11
C LEU A 106 -3.93 0.21 27.03
N PRO A 107 -3.59 -0.47 28.13
CA PRO A 107 -3.67 -1.93 28.16
C PRO A 107 -5.08 -2.42 27.79
N GLY A 108 -5.19 -3.16 26.70
CA GLY A 108 -6.44 -3.74 26.20
C GLY A 108 -7.31 -2.84 25.32
N TYR A 109 -7.03 -1.54 25.19
CA TYR A 109 -7.80 -0.67 24.29
C TYR A 109 -7.08 0.61 23.86
N ASN A 110 -7.55 1.19 22.75
CA ASN A 110 -7.16 2.51 22.30
C ASN A 110 -8.31 3.49 22.51
N LEU A 111 -8.03 4.68 23.06
CA LEU A 111 -9.00 5.77 23.16
C LEU A 111 -8.61 6.88 22.19
N LEU A 112 -9.50 7.15 21.22
CA LEU A 112 -9.33 8.18 20.21
C LEU A 112 -10.19 9.39 20.57
N TYR A 113 -9.61 10.57 20.44
CA TYR A 113 -10.28 11.85 20.68
C TYR A 113 -10.58 12.49 19.33
N LEU A 114 -11.85 12.45 18.94
CA LEU A 114 -12.33 12.78 17.61
C LEU A 114 -13.23 14.02 17.63
N SER A 115 -13.38 14.69 16.50
CA SER A 115 -14.46 15.67 16.35
C SER A 115 -15.83 14.98 16.46
N THR A 116 -16.82 15.63 17.06
CA THR A 116 -18.19 15.11 17.19
C THR A 116 -18.87 14.88 15.84
N ASN A 117 -18.36 15.51 14.77
CA ASN A 117 -18.86 15.35 13.41
C ASN A 117 -18.12 14.27 12.60
N GLU A 118 -17.18 13.55 13.22
CA GLU A 118 -16.48 12.44 12.58
C GLU A 118 -17.45 11.30 12.25
N ARG A 119 -17.31 10.72 11.06
CA ARG A 119 -18.17 9.64 10.55
C ARG A 119 -17.41 8.38 10.21
N VAL A 120 -16.10 8.50 9.92
CA VAL A 120 -15.30 7.36 9.48
C VAL A 120 -13.93 7.42 10.14
N VAL A 121 -13.54 6.29 10.74
CA VAL A 121 -12.18 6.07 11.23
C VAL A 121 -11.58 4.91 10.46
N GLN A 122 -10.40 5.13 9.88
CA GLN A 122 -9.61 4.09 9.24
C GLN A 122 -8.64 3.49 10.26
N ILE A 123 -8.65 2.16 10.35
CA ILE A 123 -7.79 1.38 11.23
C ILE A 123 -6.80 0.61 10.35
N PHE A 124 -5.52 0.68 10.71
CA PHE A 124 -4.45 0.01 9.99
C PHE A 124 -3.66 -0.91 10.93
N LYS A 125 -3.28 -2.06 10.39
CA LYS A 125 -2.40 -3.03 11.02
C LYS A 125 -1.55 -3.68 9.92
N GLU A 126 -0.25 -3.81 10.15
CA GLU A 126 0.65 -4.52 9.24
C GLU A 126 0.16 -5.96 9.01
N GLY A 127 0.14 -6.39 7.75
CA GLY A 127 -0.36 -7.71 7.34
C GLY A 127 -1.88 -7.80 7.17
N PHE A 128 -2.62 -6.71 7.39
CA PHE A 128 -4.08 -6.66 7.22
C PHE A 128 -4.46 -5.57 6.22
N PRO A 129 -5.53 -5.76 5.43
CA PRO A 129 -6.11 -4.66 4.66
C PRO A 129 -6.64 -3.57 5.60
N PRO A 130 -6.60 -2.28 5.19
CA PRO A 130 -7.19 -1.20 5.98
C PRO A 130 -8.65 -1.45 6.29
N PHE A 131 -9.05 -1.25 7.55
CA PHE A 131 -10.43 -1.41 7.98
C PHE A 131 -11.11 -0.05 8.15
N GLN A 132 -12.31 0.11 7.60
CA GLN A 132 -13.11 1.32 7.76
C GLN A 132 -14.20 1.09 8.81
N LEU A 133 -14.09 1.83 9.91
CA LEU A 133 -15.13 1.89 10.93
C LEU A 133 -16.04 3.09 10.65
N VAL A 134 -17.30 2.80 10.33
CA VAL A 134 -18.34 3.82 10.16
C VAL A 134 -19.01 4.10 11.51
N LEU A 135 -19.03 5.38 11.89
CA LEU A 135 -19.65 5.89 13.11
C LEU A 135 -21.04 6.44 12.75
N ASN A 136 -22.08 5.95 13.43
CA ASN A 136 -23.48 6.35 13.23
C ASN A 136 -24.03 7.06 14.46
#